data_AF-A0A923R3Z4-F1
#
_entry.id   AF-A0A923R3Z4-F1
#
_cell.length_a   1.000
_cell.length_b   1.000
_cell.length_c   1.000
_cell.angle_alpha   90.00
_cell.angle_beta   90.00
_cell.angle_gamma   90.00
#
_symmetry.space_group_name_H-M   'P 1'
#
loop_
_entity.id
_entity.type
_entity.pdbx_description
1 polymer ?
#
loop_
_entity_poly.entity_id
_entity_poly.type
_entity_poly.pdbx_seq_one_letter_code
_entity_poly.pdbx_strand_id
1 'polypeptide(L)'
;DDLTTFKLSEEKVWKSMPSVAWIQESWSEGANMTQPGIFLISRELINETGLWNESLSKGPMDDMEYYTRIILAAENVEFSPDSVLMYRSGMKGSLSKKKSEEAMAIALKTIELSTSHLMKLNSGLTSKNACSIQYQLFIYKVYPYFMPLYQKAKILQKQFGTNNNEFAEGGYTKILNDLFGWKIVKLIKSWVK
;
A
#
# COMPACT_ATOMS: atom_id res chain seq x y z
N ASP A 1 15.98 7.79 -19.40
CA ASP A 1 16.54 8.45 -18.21
C ASP A 1 16.63 9.95 -18.49
N ASP A 2 15.46 10.59 -18.54
CA ASP A 2 15.34 12.03 -18.81
C ASP A 2 14.96 12.73 -17.50
N LEU A 3 15.91 13.49 -16.94
CA LEU A 3 15.74 14.18 -15.66
C LEU A 3 14.66 15.28 -15.73
N THR A 4 14.30 15.76 -16.92
CA THR A 4 13.24 16.76 -17.10
C THR A 4 11.86 16.20 -16.76
N THR A 5 11.72 14.87 -16.71
CA THR A 5 10.48 14.18 -16.33
C THR A 5 10.32 13.98 -14.83
N PHE A 6 11.36 14.32 -14.04
CA PHE A 6 11.33 14.18 -12.59
C PHE A 6 10.26 15.09 -11.97
N LYS A 7 9.50 14.53 -11.03
CA LYS A 7 8.55 15.26 -10.21
C LYS A 7 8.69 14.78 -8.77
N LEU A 8 8.79 15.74 -7.84
CA LEU A 8 8.66 15.43 -6.42
C LEU A 8 7.25 14.92 -6.15
N SER A 9 7.16 13.86 -5.35
CA SER A 9 5.90 13.28 -4.90
C SER A 9 5.81 13.50 -3.40
N GLU A 10 5.42 14.72 -3.01
CA GLU A 10 5.26 15.08 -1.61
C GLU A 10 4.23 14.17 -0.93
N GLU A 11 4.58 13.67 0.25
CA GLU A 11 3.71 12.83 1.05
C GLU A 11 3.58 13.42 2.46
N LYS A 12 2.46 13.16 3.14
CA LYS A 12 2.21 13.67 4.50
C LYS A 12 3.23 13.21 5.54
N VAL A 13 3.97 12.15 5.22
CA VAL A 13 5.02 11.56 6.05
C VAL A 13 6.41 12.16 5.81
N TRP A 14 6.52 13.24 5.02
CA TRP A 14 7.76 14.02 4.84
C TRP A 14 8.07 14.89 6.06
N LYS A 15 8.18 14.25 7.22
CA LYS A 15 8.49 14.83 8.53
C LYS A 15 8.86 13.72 9.52
N SER A 16 9.71 14.03 10.48
CA SER A 16 10.03 13.07 11.55
C SER A 16 8.79 12.81 12.41
N MET A 17 8.55 11.54 12.76
CA MET A 17 7.41 11.16 13.61
C MET A 17 7.57 9.76 14.23
N PRO A 18 6.82 9.45 15.30
CA PRO A 18 6.78 8.11 15.87
C PRO A 18 6.34 7.06 14.85
N SER A 19 6.95 5.87 14.91
CA SER A 19 6.79 4.83 13.89
C SER A 19 5.34 4.38 13.63
N VAL A 20 4.54 4.24 14.69
CA VAL A 20 3.11 3.89 14.55
C VAL A 20 2.35 5.00 13.83
N ALA A 21 2.62 6.27 14.17
CA ALA A 21 2.01 7.41 13.50
C ALA A 21 2.44 7.47 12.03
N TRP A 22 3.70 7.15 11.73
CA TRP A 22 4.20 7.05 10.36
C TRP A 22 3.41 6.03 9.54
N ILE A 23 3.23 4.80 10.04
CA ILE A 23 2.45 3.78 9.33
C ILE A 23 0.98 4.20 9.18
N GLN A 24 0.37 4.75 10.23
CA GLN A 24 -1.02 5.23 10.17
C GLN A 24 -1.21 6.31 9.11
N GLU A 25 -0.34 7.32 9.09
CA GLU A 25 -0.38 8.43 8.13
C GLU A 25 -0.06 7.95 6.71
N SER A 26 0.98 7.12 6.57
CA SER A 26 1.43 6.50 5.32
C SER A 26 0.37 5.63 4.66
N TRP A 27 -0.60 5.13 5.43
CA TRP A 27 -1.69 4.29 4.93
C TRP A 27 -3.03 5.04 4.84
N SER A 28 -3.10 6.29 5.31
CA SER A 28 -4.35 7.06 5.47
C SER A 28 -5.01 7.48 4.16
N GLU A 29 -4.25 7.57 3.07
CA GLU A 29 -4.74 7.89 1.72
C GLU A 29 -4.35 6.80 0.69
N GLY A 30 -3.92 5.66 1.22
CA GLY A 30 -3.34 4.55 0.48
C GLY A 30 -1.85 4.38 0.76
N ALA A 31 -1.31 3.19 0.52
CA ALA A 31 0.09 2.91 0.86
C ALA A 31 1.05 3.83 0.10
N ASN A 32 1.82 4.60 0.85
CA ASN A 32 2.98 5.29 0.31
C ASN A 32 3.98 4.30 -0.28
N MET A 33 4.79 4.79 -1.22
CA MET A 33 5.81 3.98 -1.86
C MET A 33 6.89 3.64 -0.83
N THR A 34 7.04 2.37 -0.48
CA THR A 34 8.12 1.89 0.42
C THR A 34 9.32 1.39 -0.39
N GLN A 35 9.67 2.13 -1.44
CA GLN A 35 10.77 1.74 -2.31
C GLN A 35 12.08 1.72 -1.49
N PRO A 36 12.95 0.70 -1.65
CA PRO A 36 14.02 0.51 -0.68
C PRO A 36 15.05 1.64 -0.52
N GLY A 37 15.25 2.43 -1.56
CA GLY A 37 16.23 3.52 -1.60
C GLY A 37 15.81 4.78 -0.85
N ILE A 38 14.56 4.90 -0.38
CA ILE A 38 14.13 6.07 0.41
C ILE A 38 14.45 5.91 1.91
N PHE A 39 14.91 4.74 2.35
CA PHE A 39 15.20 4.45 3.75
C PHE A 39 16.68 4.14 3.97
N LEU A 40 17.27 4.77 4.98
CA LEU A 40 18.50 4.30 5.61
C LEU A 40 18.13 3.59 6.90
N ILE A 41 18.49 2.31 7.01
CA ILE A 41 18.07 1.44 8.11
C ILE A 41 19.29 1.06 8.95
N SER A 42 19.18 1.16 10.27
CA SER A 42 20.24 0.68 11.16
C SER A 42 20.42 -0.84 11.03
N ARG A 43 21.66 -1.31 11.11
CA ARG A 43 21.95 -2.75 11.08
C ARG A 43 21.28 -3.49 12.24
N GLU A 44 21.16 -2.84 13.39
CA GLU A 44 20.53 -3.40 14.59
C GLU A 44 19.06 -3.74 14.34
N LEU A 45 18.30 -2.85 13.71
CA LEU A 45 16.90 -3.11 13.34
C LEU A 45 16.79 -4.28 12.35
N ILE A 46 17.73 -4.40 11.40
CA ILE A 46 17.74 -5.53 10.46
C ILE A 46 18.00 -6.86 11.20
N ASN A 47 18.92 -6.86 12.16
CA ASN A 47 19.22 -8.05 12.95
C ASN A 47 18.04 -8.46 13.85
N GLU A 48 17.34 -7.48 14.42
CA GLU A 48 16.16 -7.72 15.27
C GLU A 48 14.97 -8.24 14.46
N THR A 49 14.66 -7.56 13.36
CA THR A 49 13.43 -7.83 12.62
C THR A 49 13.59 -8.95 11.60
N GLY A 50 14.80 -9.18 11.10
CA GLY A 50 15.11 -10.16 10.06
C GLY A 50 15.03 -9.59 8.63
N LEU A 51 15.49 -10.38 7.67
CA LEU A 51 15.55 -10.03 6.25
C LEU A 51 14.16 -10.08 5.58
N TRP A 52 14.17 -9.99 4.24
CA TRP A 52 12.96 -10.09 3.43
C TRP A 52 12.27 -11.44 3.61
N ASN A 53 10.94 -11.43 3.58
CA ASN A 53 10.18 -12.67 3.47
C ASN A 53 10.16 -13.12 2.00
N GLU A 54 11.08 -14.00 1.61
CA GLU A 54 11.25 -14.46 0.22
C GLU A 54 10.00 -15.16 -0.36
N SER A 55 9.09 -15.65 0.48
CA SER A 55 7.82 -16.20 0.02
C SER A 55 6.91 -15.15 -0.65
N LEU A 56 7.14 -13.86 -0.38
CA LEU A 56 6.38 -12.74 -0.94
C LEU A 56 6.98 -12.19 -2.24
N SER A 57 8.24 -12.48 -2.56
CA SER A 57 9.00 -11.87 -3.66
C SER A 57 8.46 -12.16 -5.07
N LYS A 58 7.51 -13.11 -5.20
CA LYS A 58 6.84 -13.39 -6.48
C LYS A 58 5.63 -12.48 -6.73
N GLY A 59 5.07 -11.86 -5.69
CA GLY A 59 3.95 -10.93 -5.76
C GLY A 59 4.41 -9.47 -5.73
N PRO A 60 3.53 -8.52 -6.09
CA PRO A 60 3.82 -7.10 -5.91
C PRO A 60 3.71 -6.70 -4.44
N MET A 61 4.28 -5.54 -4.09
CA MET A 61 4.20 -4.91 -2.76
C MET A 61 4.92 -5.70 -1.67
N ASP A 62 5.94 -6.49 -2.02
CA ASP A 62 6.73 -7.23 -1.03
C ASP A 62 7.53 -6.31 -0.10
N ASP A 63 7.84 -5.10 -0.57
CA ASP A 63 8.41 -3.99 0.19
C ASP A 63 7.51 -3.54 1.36
N MET A 64 6.19 -3.55 1.17
CA MET A 64 5.23 -3.16 2.20
C MET A 64 5.43 -3.96 3.50
N GLU A 65 5.53 -5.30 3.43
CA GLU A 65 5.67 -6.12 4.65
C GLU A 65 7.00 -5.84 5.35
N TYR A 66 8.09 -5.82 4.57
CA TYR A 66 9.44 -5.61 5.09
C TYR A 66 9.57 -4.27 5.81
N TYR A 67 9.13 -3.19 5.17
CA TYR A 67 9.21 -1.85 5.76
C TYR A 67 8.21 -1.65 6.90
N THR A 68 7.02 -2.25 6.84
CA THR A 68 6.09 -2.19 7.97
C THR A 68 6.71 -2.80 9.22
N ARG A 69 7.32 -3.99 9.08
CA ARG A 69 7.95 -4.68 10.20
C ARG A 69 9.15 -3.91 10.76
N ILE A 70 10.00 -3.35 9.90
CA ILE A 70 11.17 -2.56 10.33
C ILE A 70 10.76 -1.26 10.99
N ILE A 71 9.84 -0.52 10.38
CA ILE A 71 9.39 0.77 10.93
C ILE A 71 8.77 0.55 12.30
N LEU A 72 7.88 -0.44 12.46
CA LEU A 72 7.23 -0.71 13.75
C LEU A 72 8.18 -1.21 14.85
N ALA A 73 9.40 -1.65 14.52
CA ALA A 73 10.43 -1.98 15.50
C ALA A 73 11.26 -0.76 15.93
N ALA A 74 11.28 0.31 15.13
CA ALA A 74 11.91 1.57 15.50
C ALA A 74 10.99 2.42 16.39
N GLU A 75 11.56 3.34 17.18
CA GLU A 75 10.78 4.31 17.95
C GLU A 75 10.22 5.44 17.05
N ASN A 76 11.08 5.96 16.18
CA ASN A 76 10.77 7.08 15.28
C ASN A 76 11.31 6.81 13.87
N VAL A 77 10.66 7.43 12.88
CA VAL A 77 11.16 7.57 11.52
C VAL A 77 11.63 9.00 11.34
N GLU A 78 12.92 9.18 11.05
CA GLU A 78 13.53 10.50 10.87
C GLU A 78 13.55 10.92 9.40
N PHE A 79 13.04 12.12 9.11
CA PHE A 79 12.98 12.64 7.75
C PHE A 79 14.24 13.45 7.42
N SER A 80 14.83 13.20 6.24
CA SER A 80 15.97 13.97 5.71
C SER A 80 15.48 14.92 4.62
N PRO A 81 15.26 16.22 4.92
CA PRO A 81 14.66 17.17 3.97
C PRO A 81 15.59 17.53 2.80
N ASP A 82 16.90 17.38 2.97
CA ASP A 82 17.91 17.76 1.96
C ASP A 82 18.28 16.60 1.02
N SER A 83 17.61 15.45 1.15
CA SER A 83 17.89 14.24 0.37
C SER A 83 16.75 13.94 -0.60
N VAL A 84 17.10 13.64 -1.85
CA VAL A 84 16.13 13.28 -2.90
C VAL A 84 16.56 11.99 -3.59
N LEU A 85 15.64 11.02 -3.65
CA LEU A 85 15.82 9.82 -4.47
C LEU A 85 15.14 9.99 -5.83
N MET A 86 15.91 9.79 -6.91
CA MET A 86 15.36 9.69 -8.26
C MET A 86 15.07 8.23 -8.60
N TYR A 87 13.79 7.86 -8.70
CA TYR A 87 13.37 6.49 -8.99
C TYR A 87 12.86 6.33 -10.42
N ARG A 88 13.37 5.32 -11.14
CA ARG A 88 12.93 5.02 -12.51
C ARG A 88 11.56 4.34 -12.49
N SER A 89 10.60 4.88 -13.23
CA SER A 89 9.25 4.31 -13.38
C SER A 89 8.99 3.86 -14.84
N GLY A 90 7.85 3.20 -15.08
CA GLY A 90 7.39 2.85 -16.43
C GLY A 90 8.03 1.61 -17.09
N MET A 91 9.04 0.99 -16.47
CA MET A 91 9.76 -0.17 -17.02
C MET A 91 8.85 -1.35 -17.43
N LYS A 92 9.16 -2.00 -18.56
CA LYS A 92 8.49 -3.25 -18.97
C LYS A 92 8.94 -4.39 -18.06
N GLY A 93 8.01 -5.28 -17.69
CA GLY A 93 8.32 -6.45 -16.85
C GLY A 93 8.50 -6.17 -15.35
N SER A 94 8.17 -4.97 -14.85
CA SER A 94 8.27 -4.68 -13.42
C SER A 94 7.37 -5.58 -12.58
N LEU A 95 7.82 -5.92 -11.36
CA LEU A 95 7.07 -6.75 -10.41
C LEU A 95 5.66 -6.18 -10.14
N SER A 96 5.56 -4.86 -10.02
CA SER A 96 4.31 -4.11 -9.84
C SER A 96 3.29 -4.29 -10.97
N LYS A 97 3.73 -4.68 -12.18
CA LYS A 97 2.85 -4.94 -13.33
C LYS A 97 2.36 -6.38 -13.39
N LYS A 98 2.85 -7.30 -12.54
CA LYS A 98 2.33 -8.67 -12.47
C LYS A 98 0.90 -8.65 -11.93
N LYS A 99 0.00 -9.29 -12.67
CA LYS A 99 -1.44 -9.34 -12.38
C LYS A 99 -2.00 -10.76 -12.49
N SER A 100 -1.19 -11.81 -12.29
CA SER A 100 -1.72 -13.17 -12.19
C SER A 100 -2.51 -13.34 -10.88
N GLU A 101 -3.41 -14.31 -10.85
CA GLU A 101 -4.14 -14.64 -9.62
C GLU A 101 -3.19 -15.00 -8.47
N GLU A 102 -2.14 -15.78 -8.74
CA GLU A 102 -1.08 -16.11 -7.78
C GLU A 102 -0.40 -14.85 -7.23
N ALA A 103 -0.04 -13.90 -8.10
CA ALA A 103 0.59 -12.65 -7.68
C ALA A 103 -0.36 -11.80 -6.82
N MET A 104 -1.66 -11.77 -7.14
CA MET A 104 -2.65 -11.06 -6.32
C MET A 104 -2.92 -11.78 -4.98
N ALA A 105 -2.86 -13.11 -4.94
CA ALA A 105 -2.97 -13.88 -3.71
C ALA A 105 -1.81 -13.57 -2.75
N ILE A 106 -0.58 -13.47 -3.29
CA ILE A 106 0.60 -13.03 -2.53
C ILE A 106 0.43 -11.60 -2.04
N ALA A 107 -0.04 -10.67 -2.88
CA ALA A 107 -0.28 -9.29 -2.47
C ALA A 107 -1.31 -9.18 -1.32
N LEU A 108 -2.38 -9.98 -1.35
CA LEU A 108 -3.32 -10.05 -0.23
C LEU A 108 -2.63 -10.58 1.04
N LYS A 109 -1.74 -11.56 0.90
CA LYS A 109 -0.97 -12.10 2.02
C LYS A 109 -0.03 -11.07 2.62
N THR A 110 0.62 -10.26 1.79
CA THR A 110 1.44 -9.12 2.24
C THR A 110 0.62 -8.13 3.06
N ILE A 111 -0.58 -7.75 2.60
CA ILE A 111 -1.47 -6.84 3.35
C ILE A 111 -1.89 -7.48 4.68
N GLU A 112 -2.23 -8.76 4.69
CA GLU A 112 -2.60 -9.49 5.91
C GLU A 112 -1.47 -9.48 6.95
N LEU A 113 -0.23 -9.75 6.52
CA LEU A 113 0.94 -9.72 7.41
C LEU A 113 1.23 -8.30 7.92
N SER A 114 1.27 -7.32 7.02
CA SER A 114 1.56 -5.93 7.37
C SER A 114 0.53 -5.35 8.34
N THR A 115 -0.75 -5.57 8.07
CA THR A 115 -1.83 -5.12 8.96
C THR A 115 -1.81 -5.86 10.29
N SER A 116 -1.44 -7.14 10.32
CA SER A 116 -1.24 -7.87 11.58
C SER A 116 -0.13 -7.27 12.43
N HIS A 117 1.01 -6.87 11.84
CA HIS A 117 2.10 -6.23 12.57
C HIS A 117 1.64 -4.93 13.24
N LEU A 118 0.96 -4.05 12.49
CA LEU A 118 0.42 -2.80 13.06
C LEU A 118 -0.58 -3.08 14.19
N MET A 119 -1.51 -4.02 13.98
CA MET A 119 -2.58 -4.31 14.92
C MET A 119 -2.10 -4.98 16.21
N LYS A 120 -0.96 -5.69 16.18
CA LYS A 120 -0.30 -6.22 17.39
C LYS A 120 0.24 -5.10 18.27
N LEU A 121 0.77 -4.03 17.67
CA LEU A 121 1.37 -2.92 18.40
C LEU A 121 0.35 -1.85 18.78
N ASN A 122 -0.58 -1.52 17.88
CA ASN A 122 -1.62 -0.53 18.09
C ASN A 122 -2.92 -0.92 17.37
N SER A 123 -3.95 -1.24 18.15
CA SER A 123 -5.29 -1.63 17.66
C SER A 123 -6.34 -0.52 17.79
N GLY A 124 -5.90 0.73 17.93
CA GLY A 124 -6.76 1.91 18.00
C GLY A 124 -7.53 2.16 16.70
N LEU A 125 -8.51 3.08 16.77
CA LEU A 125 -9.36 3.41 15.63
C LEU A 125 -8.56 3.87 14.40
N THR A 126 -7.53 4.70 14.61
CA THR A 126 -6.65 5.18 13.53
C THR A 126 -5.94 4.02 12.81
N SER A 127 -5.35 3.07 13.55
CA SER A 127 -4.72 1.87 12.96
C SER A 127 -5.73 0.99 12.22
N LYS A 128 -6.92 0.78 12.79
CA LYS A 128 -7.99 0.02 12.13
C LYS A 128 -8.40 0.68 10.82
N ASN A 129 -8.57 2.00 10.82
CA ASN A 129 -8.91 2.75 9.61
C ASN A 129 -7.80 2.63 8.55
N ALA A 130 -6.53 2.80 8.94
CA ALA A 130 -5.38 2.62 8.06
C ALA A 130 -5.35 1.20 7.44
N CYS A 131 -5.54 0.15 8.25
CA CYS A 131 -5.65 -1.23 7.77
C CYS A 131 -6.83 -1.41 6.79
N SER A 132 -8.01 -0.87 7.12
CA SER A 132 -9.21 -0.97 6.28
C SER A 132 -8.99 -0.38 4.89
N ILE A 133 -8.26 0.74 4.79
CA ILE A 133 -7.90 1.39 3.53
C ILE A 133 -7.02 0.49 2.66
N GLN A 134 -6.05 -0.22 3.25
CA GLN A 134 -5.20 -1.15 2.50
C GLN A 134 -6.00 -2.29 1.85
N TYR A 135 -6.95 -2.87 2.59
CA TYR A 135 -7.87 -3.85 2.02
C TYR A 135 -8.80 -3.24 0.97
N GLN A 136 -9.29 -2.01 1.20
CA GLN A 136 -10.14 -1.31 0.24
C GLN A 136 -9.44 -1.14 -1.12
N LEU A 137 -8.20 -0.68 -1.12
CA LEU A 137 -7.40 -0.53 -2.33
C LEU A 137 -7.16 -1.86 -3.04
N PHE A 138 -6.89 -2.92 -2.27
CA PHE A 138 -6.78 -4.26 -2.83
C PHE A 138 -8.08 -4.73 -3.47
N ILE A 139 -9.22 -4.58 -2.78
CA ILE A 139 -10.56 -4.91 -3.27
C ILE A 139 -10.83 -4.24 -4.62
N TYR A 140 -10.50 -2.95 -4.74
CA TYR A 140 -10.58 -2.25 -6.01
C TYR A 140 -9.64 -2.90 -7.03
N LYS A 141 -8.37 -3.11 -6.71
CA LYS A 141 -7.38 -3.65 -7.65
C LYS A 141 -7.79 -4.99 -8.27
N VAL A 142 -8.38 -5.90 -7.49
CA VAL A 142 -8.72 -7.25 -7.95
C VAL A 142 -10.10 -7.38 -8.60
N TYR A 143 -11.02 -6.45 -8.35
CA TYR A 143 -12.32 -6.46 -9.01
C TYR A 143 -12.19 -6.04 -10.49
N PRO A 144 -12.97 -6.63 -11.43
CA PRO A 144 -13.83 -7.80 -11.29
C PRO A 144 -13.11 -9.14 -11.55
N TYR A 145 -11.80 -9.11 -11.79
CA TYR A 145 -11.04 -10.22 -12.36
C TYR A 145 -10.79 -11.40 -11.42
N PHE A 146 -10.54 -11.15 -10.12
CA PHE A 146 -10.21 -12.19 -9.14
C PHE A 146 -11.22 -12.22 -7.99
N MET A 147 -12.44 -12.66 -8.31
CA MET A 147 -13.58 -12.64 -7.38
C MET A 147 -13.35 -13.41 -6.06
N PRO A 148 -12.68 -14.58 -6.02
CA PRO A 148 -12.37 -15.24 -4.75
C PRO A 148 -11.51 -14.36 -3.83
N LEU A 149 -10.47 -13.72 -4.37
CA LEU A 149 -9.61 -12.80 -3.63
C LEU A 149 -10.36 -11.54 -3.18
N TYR A 150 -11.24 -11.00 -4.03
CA TYR A 150 -12.12 -9.89 -3.68
C TYR A 150 -12.99 -10.23 -2.46
N GLN A 151 -13.63 -11.41 -2.44
CA GLN A 151 -14.48 -11.80 -1.32
C GLN A 151 -13.67 -12.00 -0.04
N LYS A 152 -12.50 -12.65 -0.13
CA LYS A 152 -11.60 -12.82 1.02
C LYS A 152 -11.16 -11.46 1.58
N ALA A 153 -10.73 -10.53 0.74
CA ALA A 153 -10.32 -9.19 1.15
C ALA A 153 -11.46 -8.41 1.82
N LYS A 154 -12.71 -8.54 1.32
CA LYS A 154 -13.88 -7.94 1.97
C LYS A 154 -14.16 -8.50 3.37
N ILE A 155 -13.98 -9.80 3.57
CA ILE A 155 -14.15 -10.42 4.90
C ILE A 155 -13.09 -9.88 5.86
N LEU A 156 -11.84 -9.81 5.42
CA LEU A 156 -10.73 -9.27 6.21
C LEU A 156 -10.94 -7.78 6.54
N GLN A 157 -11.32 -6.96 5.56
CA GLN A 157 -11.59 -5.53 5.75
C GLN A 157 -12.62 -5.29 6.87
N LYS A 158 -13.70 -6.08 6.90
CA LYS A 158 -14.77 -5.91 7.90
C LYS A 158 -14.27 -6.04 9.34
N GLN A 159 -13.17 -6.74 9.60
CA GLN A 159 -12.57 -6.87 10.93
C GLN A 159 -12.04 -5.54 11.46
N PHE A 160 -11.71 -4.61 10.57
CA PHE A 160 -11.18 -3.29 10.91
C PHE A 160 -12.24 -2.17 10.78
N GLY A 161 -13.48 -2.52 10.45
CA GLY A 161 -14.51 -1.57 10.04
C GLY A 161 -14.46 -1.33 8.53
N THR A 162 -15.60 -0.92 7.96
CA THR A 162 -15.67 -0.57 6.52
C THR A 162 -15.44 0.92 6.38
N ASN A 163 -14.33 1.30 5.75
CA ASN A 163 -14.19 2.67 5.28
C ASN A 163 -15.05 2.84 4.01
N ASN A 164 -16.02 3.75 4.08
CA ASN A 164 -16.90 4.07 2.96
C ASN A 164 -16.35 5.20 2.08
N ASN A 165 -15.16 5.75 2.40
CA ASN A 165 -14.53 6.75 1.57
C ASN A 165 -14.40 6.21 0.14
N GLU A 166 -14.99 6.89 -0.82
CA GLU A 166 -14.95 6.48 -2.21
C GLU A 166 -13.51 6.45 -2.70
N PHE A 167 -13.21 5.53 -3.62
CA PHE A 167 -11.89 5.42 -4.23
C PHE A 167 -11.46 6.78 -4.76
N ALA A 168 -10.29 7.27 -4.35
CA ALA A 168 -9.77 8.55 -4.77
C ALA A 168 -9.63 8.57 -6.30
N GLU A 169 -10.57 9.21 -6.97
CA GLU A 169 -10.63 9.31 -8.41
C GLU A 169 -10.92 10.75 -8.83
N GLY A 170 -10.17 11.25 -9.80
CA GLY A 170 -10.32 12.59 -10.35
C GLY A 170 -11.20 12.65 -11.60
N GLY A 171 -11.72 13.84 -11.88
CA GLY A 171 -12.40 14.17 -13.14
C GLY A 171 -13.72 13.41 -13.35
N TYR A 172 -14.00 13.04 -14.61
CA TYR A 172 -15.26 12.40 -15.00
C TYR A 172 -15.55 11.07 -14.28
N THR A 173 -14.52 10.37 -13.81
CA THR A 173 -14.75 9.10 -13.10
C THR A 173 -15.42 9.31 -11.76
N LYS A 174 -15.13 10.42 -11.07
CA LYS A 174 -15.82 10.78 -9.83
C LYS A 174 -17.32 10.94 -10.07
N ILE A 175 -17.70 11.72 -11.08
CA ILE A 175 -19.11 11.92 -11.46
C ILE A 175 -19.80 10.59 -11.77
N LEU A 176 -19.13 9.71 -12.53
CA LEU A 176 -19.68 8.39 -12.86
C LEU A 176 -19.82 7.49 -11.62
N ASN A 177 -18.88 7.57 -10.66
CA ASN A 177 -18.97 6.83 -9.41
C ASN A 177 -20.12 7.33 -8.54
N ASP A 178 -20.33 8.64 -8.47
CA ASP A 178 -21.44 9.24 -7.71
C ASP A 178 -22.80 8.78 -8.26
N LEU A 179 -22.90 8.63 -9.59
CA LEU A 179 -24.16 8.25 -10.27
C LEU A 179 -24.42 6.73 -10.29
N PHE A 180 -23.40 5.91 -10.54
CA PHE A 180 -23.57 4.47 -10.80
C PHE A 180 -22.87 3.58 -9.78
N GLY A 181 -22.04 4.14 -8.90
CA GLY A 181 -21.17 3.42 -7.99
C GLY A 181 -19.91 2.88 -8.68
N TRP A 182 -18.80 2.88 -7.94
CA TRP A 182 -17.47 2.52 -8.44
C TRP A 182 -17.37 1.15 -9.12
N LYS A 183 -18.21 0.18 -8.72
CA LYS A 183 -18.18 -1.17 -9.31
C LYS A 183 -18.63 -1.17 -10.77
N ILE A 184 -19.74 -0.48 -11.07
CA ILE A 184 -20.27 -0.40 -12.44
C ILE A 184 -19.27 0.34 -13.31
N VAL A 185 -18.77 1.48 -12.83
CA VAL A 185 -17.77 2.29 -13.56
C VAL A 185 -16.51 1.48 -13.85
N LYS A 186 -15.99 0.77 -12.85
CA LYS A 186 -14.82 -0.09 -13.00
C LYS A 186 -15.07 -1.27 -13.95
N LEU A 187 -16.26 -1.87 -13.89
CA LEU A 187 -16.66 -2.93 -14.81
C LEU A 187 -16.70 -2.39 -16.24
N ILE A 188 -17.37 -1.27 -16.50
CA ILE A 188 -17.40 -0.64 -17.83
C ILE A 188 -15.97 -0.37 -18.33
N LYS A 189 -15.12 0.24 -17.50
CA LYS A 189 -13.72 0.50 -17.86
C LYS A 189 -12.91 -0.76 -18.16
N SER A 190 -13.26 -1.91 -17.58
CA SER A 190 -12.61 -3.18 -17.90
C SER A 190 -12.96 -3.72 -19.30
N TRP A 191 -14.06 -3.23 -19.90
CA TRP A 191 -14.55 -3.68 -21.21
C TRP A 191 -14.09 -2.76 -22.34
N VAL A 192 -13.80 -1.48 -22.04
CA VAL A 192 -13.40 -0.45 -23.02
C VAL A 192 -11.87 -0.37 -23.14
N LYS A 193 -11.20 -1.52 -23.34
CA LYS A 193 -9.73 -1.59 -23.37
C LYS A 193 -9.11 -0.95 -24.61
#